data_AF-A0A2D7PEK4-F1
#
_entry.id   AF-A0A2D7PEK4-F1
#
_cell.length_a   1.000
_cell.length_b   1.000
_cell.length_c   1.000
_cell.angle_alpha   90.00
_cell.angle_beta   90.00
_cell.angle_gamma   90.00
#
_symmetry.space_group_name_H-M   'P 1'
#
loop_
_entity.id
_entity.type
_entity.pdbx_description
1 polymer ?
#
loop_
_entity_poly.entity_id
_entity_poly.type
_entity_poly.pdbx_seq_one_letter_code
_entity_poly.pdbx_strand_id
1 'polypeptide(L)'
;MKYLFFILACIISSDLYADQKIDTKVIEISKNLRCLVCQGQSINDSDSDFALDVKELIKKNLKEGKKDEEIYNYLKLKYGDWILYKTPINVSTIFIWMLPIIFILIGLRLIVKRIRFE
;
A
#
# COMPACT_ATOMS: atom_id res chain seq x y z
N MET A 1 -37.92 -30.41 8.95
CA MET A 1 -37.75 -29.23 9.84
C MET A 1 -36.34 -29.13 10.44
N LYS A 2 -35.83 -30.14 11.17
CA LYS A 2 -34.50 -30.08 11.83
C LYS A 2 -33.31 -29.90 10.86
N TYR A 3 -33.34 -30.58 9.70
CA TYR A 3 -32.31 -30.42 8.66
C TYR A 3 -32.38 -29.08 7.93
N LEU A 4 -33.59 -28.50 7.78
CA LEU A 4 -33.78 -27.19 7.14
C LEU A 4 -33.18 -26.07 7.99
N PHE A 5 -33.36 -26.15 9.32
CA PHE A 5 -32.74 -25.23 10.27
C PHE A 5 -31.21 -25.37 10.31
N PHE A 6 -30.71 -26.61 10.19
CA PHE A 6 -29.27 -26.89 10.15
C PHE A 6 -28.60 -26.37 8.87
N ILE A 7 -29.25 -26.52 7.71
CA ILE A 7 -28.76 -25.98 6.43
C ILE A 7 -28.75 -24.46 6.46
N LEU A 8 -29.82 -23.82 6.96
CA LEU A 8 -29.90 -22.36 7.08
C LEU A 8 -28.82 -21.80 8.03
N ALA A 9 -28.57 -22.46 9.16
CA ALA A 9 -27.51 -22.08 10.08
C ALA A 9 -26.10 -22.21 9.45
N CYS A 10 -25.85 -23.25 8.64
CA CYS A 10 -24.59 -23.40 7.91
C CYS A 10 -24.36 -22.28 6.89
N ILE A 11 -25.38 -21.88 6.14
CA ILE A 11 -25.27 -20.84 5.10
C ILE A 11 -24.93 -19.47 5.73
N ILE A 12 -25.62 -19.10 6.82
CA ILE A 12 -25.37 -17.84 7.53
C ILE A 12 -23.94 -17.81 8.09
N SER A 13 -23.45 -18.95 8.59
CA SER A 13 -22.10 -19.07 9.14
C SER A 13 -21.01 -18.87 8.08
N SER A 14 -21.22 -19.35 6.86
CA SER A 14 -20.27 -19.16 5.76
C SER A 14 -20.17 -17.72 5.28
N ASP A 15 -21.31 -17.01 5.20
CA ASP A 15 -21.32 -15.61 4.76
C ASP A 15 -20.64 -14.70 5.78
N LEU A 16 -20.88 -14.92 7.08
CA LEU A 16 -20.24 -14.17 8.15
C LEU A 16 -18.72 -14.37 8.16
N TYR A 17 -18.25 -15.60 7.95
CA TYR A 17 -16.83 -15.91 7.86
C TYR A 17 -16.17 -15.24 6.64
N ALA A 18 -16.87 -15.18 5.51
CA ALA A 18 -16.38 -14.50 4.31
C ALA A 18 -16.26 -12.97 4.52
N ASP A 19 -17.25 -12.33 5.15
CA ASP A 19 -17.20 -10.87 5.42
C ASP A 19 -16.08 -10.53 6.43
N GLN A 20 -15.89 -11.35 7.47
CA GLN A 20 -14.80 -11.16 8.44
C GLN A 20 -13.41 -11.25 7.78
N LYS A 21 -13.24 -12.16 6.81
CA LYS A 21 -12.00 -12.27 6.02
C LYS A 21 -11.74 -11.02 5.19
N ILE A 22 -12.79 -10.44 4.61
CA ILE A 22 -12.70 -9.19 3.84
C ILE A 22 -12.32 -8.02 4.75
N ASP A 23 -12.96 -7.88 5.91
CA ASP A 23 -12.66 -6.79 6.84
C ASP A 23 -11.21 -6.83 7.33
N THR A 24 -10.70 -8.03 7.63
CA THR A 24 -9.28 -8.24 7.96
C THR A 24 -8.38 -7.77 6.82
N LYS A 25 -8.77 -8.04 5.57
CA LYS A 25 -8.00 -7.64 4.39
C LYS A 25 -8.05 -6.14 4.13
N VAL A 26 -9.20 -5.49 4.38
CA VAL A 26 -9.34 -4.03 4.34
C VAL A 26 -8.36 -3.38 5.31
N ILE A 27 -8.27 -3.89 6.55
CA ILE A 27 -7.33 -3.40 7.57
C ILE A 27 -5.87 -3.55 7.08
N GLU A 28 -5.51 -4.70 6.54
CA GLU A 28 -4.16 -4.96 6.03
C GLU A 28 -3.75 -3.98 4.92
N ILE A 29 -4.63 -3.79 3.94
CA ILE A 29 -4.39 -2.86 2.81
C ILE A 29 -4.32 -1.41 3.32
N SER A 30 -5.25 -1.02 4.20
CA SER A 30 -5.37 0.35 4.70
C SER A 30 -4.17 0.79 5.54
N LYS A 31 -3.45 -0.15 6.18
CA LYS A 31 -2.21 0.15 6.92
C LYS A 31 -1.07 0.60 6.01
N ASN A 32 -1.02 0.13 4.78
CA ASN A 32 -0.01 0.55 3.80
C ASN A 32 -0.41 1.82 3.03
N LEU A 33 -1.56 2.42 3.34
CA LEU A 33 -2.05 3.64 2.70
C LEU A 33 -1.96 4.82 3.67
N ARG A 34 -1.55 5.98 3.15
CA ARG A 34 -1.50 7.25 3.86
C ARG A 34 -2.84 7.97 3.72
N CYS A 35 -3.29 8.60 4.80
CA CYS A 35 -4.37 9.58 4.72
C CYS A 35 -3.80 10.92 4.21
N LEU A 36 -4.20 11.34 3.01
CA LEU A 36 -3.69 12.56 2.35
C LEU A 36 -4.19 13.86 3.00
N VAL A 37 -5.29 13.77 3.75
CA VAL A 37 -5.90 14.91 4.44
C VAL A 37 -5.55 14.95 5.94
N CYS A 38 -4.82 13.95 6.43
CA CYS A 38 -4.48 13.80 7.84
C CYS A 38 -2.98 14.04 8.09
N GLN A 39 -2.64 14.44 9.32
CA GLN A 39 -1.26 14.68 9.72
C GLN A 39 -0.53 13.37 10.04
N GLY A 40 0.08 12.75 9.03
CA GLY A 40 0.99 11.61 9.22
C GLY A 40 0.33 10.30 9.65
N GLN A 41 -0.97 10.12 9.36
CA GLN A 41 -1.74 8.92 9.72
C GLN A 41 -1.92 7.98 8.52
N SER A 42 -2.10 6.69 8.80
CA SER A 42 -2.57 5.75 7.79
C SER A 42 -4.08 5.90 7.53
N ILE A 43 -4.57 5.36 6.42
CA ILE A 43 -6.02 5.24 6.20
C ILE A 43 -6.64 4.36 7.29
N ASN A 44 -5.95 3.31 7.73
CA ASN A 44 -6.45 2.44 8.79
C ASN A 44 -6.73 3.21 10.09
N ASP A 45 -5.80 4.07 10.50
CA ASP A 45 -5.82 4.75 11.80
C ASP A 45 -6.62 6.05 11.81
N SER A 46 -7.06 6.52 10.63
CA SER A 46 -7.85 7.73 10.48
C SER A 46 -9.35 7.42 10.33
N ASP A 47 -10.16 8.28 10.95
CA ASP A 47 -11.62 8.31 10.82
C ASP A 47 -12.11 9.54 10.02
N SER A 48 -11.24 10.14 9.20
CA SER A 48 -11.66 11.21 8.28
C SER A 48 -12.61 10.67 7.20
N ASP A 49 -13.47 11.54 6.65
CA ASP A 49 -14.37 11.18 5.54
C ASP A 49 -13.58 10.55 4.37
N PHE A 50 -12.41 11.10 4.04
CA PHE A 50 -11.51 10.54 3.04
C PHE A 50 -11.06 9.10 3.38
N ALA A 51 -10.70 8.85 4.63
CA ALA A 51 -10.28 7.51 5.04
C ALA A 51 -11.43 6.51 4.99
N LEU A 52 -12.64 6.92 5.38
CA LEU A 52 -13.85 6.09 5.31
C LEU A 52 -14.22 5.75 3.86
N ASP A 53 -14.21 6.74 2.97
CA ASP A 53 -14.45 6.55 1.53
C ASP A 53 -13.46 5.56 0.91
N VAL A 54 -12.18 5.66 1.28
CA VAL A 54 -11.15 4.75 0.79
C VAL A 54 -11.33 3.34 1.37
N LYS A 55 -11.67 3.19 2.65
CA LYS A 55 -11.98 1.88 3.27
C LYS A 55 -13.16 1.21 2.57
N GLU A 56 -14.23 1.96 2.28
CA GLU A 56 -15.40 1.45 1.57
C GLU A 56 -15.06 1.03 0.14
N LEU A 57 -14.27 1.84 -0.57
CA LEU A 57 -13.76 1.50 -1.90
C LEU A 57 -12.94 0.20 -1.87
N ILE A 58 -12.04 0.02 -0.90
CA ILE A 58 -11.25 -1.22 -0.76
C ILE A 58 -12.18 -2.41 -0.51
N LYS A 59 -13.14 -2.29 0.43
CA LYS A 59 -14.11 -3.35 0.74
C LYS A 59 -14.92 -3.75 -0.50
N LYS A 60 -15.35 -2.79 -1.31
CA LYS A 60 -16.06 -3.03 -2.57
C LYS A 60 -15.19 -3.80 -3.59
N ASN A 61 -13.96 -3.34 -3.82
CA ASN A 61 -13.06 -4.00 -4.77
C ASN A 61 -12.69 -5.43 -4.34
N LEU A 62 -12.54 -5.68 -3.04
CA LEU A 62 -12.31 -7.03 -2.50
C LEU A 62 -13.54 -7.94 -2.69
N LYS A 63 -14.76 -7.41 -2.51
CA LYS A 63 -16.01 -8.14 -2.81
C LYS A 63 -16.16 -8.45 -4.30
N GLU A 64 -15.63 -7.60 -5.17
CA GLU A 64 -15.54 -7.83 -6.62
C GLU A 64 -14.43 -8.85 -7.00
N GLY A 65 -13.65 -9.34 -6.04
CA GLY A 65 -12.60 -10.35 -6.27
C GLY A 65 -11.29 -9.79 -6.83
N LYS A 66 -11.07 -8.48 -6.77
CA LYS A 66 -9.81 -7.86 -7.24
C LYS A 66 -8.67 -8.16 -6.28
N LYS A 67 -7.46 -8.25 -6.84
CA LYS A 67 -6.23 -8.45 -6.07
C LYS A 67 -5.74 -7.15 -5.44
N ASP A 68 -4.99 -7.25 -4.34
CA ASP A 68 -4.39 -6.11 -3.63
C ASP A 68 -3.62 -5.17 -4.57
N GLU A 69 -2.83 -5.72 -5.50
CA GLU A 69 -2.05 -4.94 -6.47
C GLU A 69 -2.92 -4.08 -7.38
N GLU A 70 -4.09 -4.58 -7.79
CA GLU A 70 -5.04 -3.83 -8.61
C GLU A 70 -5.65 -2.67 -7.81
N ILE A 71 -5.94 -2.89 -6.54
CA ILE A 71 -6.45 -1.86 -5.62
C ILE A 71 -5.39 -0.77 -5.42
N TYR A 72 -4.14 -1.15 -5.16
CA TYR A 72 -3.04 -0.19 -5.04
C TYR A 72 -2.80 0.56 -6.34
N ASN A 73 -2.86 -0.10 -7.50
CA ASN A 73 -2.71 0.54 -8.80
C ASN A 73 -3.83 1.54 -9.07
N TYR A 74 -5.08 1.19 -8.75
CA TYR A 74 -6.22 2.10 -8.87
C TYR A 74 -6.03 3.36 -8.01
N LEU A 75 -5.63 3.19 -6.75
CA LEU A 75 -5.40 4.29 -5.83
C LEU A 75 -4.22 5.18 -6.27
N LYS A 76 -3.14 4.59 -6.77
CA LYS A 76 -2.01 5.34 -7.35
C LYS A 76 -2.40 6.16 -8.56
N LEU A 77 -3.21 5.59 -9.47
CA LEU A 77 -3.65 6.31 -10.66
C LEU A 77 -4.48 7.54 -10.29
N LYS A 78 -5.25 7.48 -9.20
CA LYS A 78 -6.12 8.58 -8.76
C LYS A 78 -5.39 9.60 -7.87
N TYR A 79 -4.50 9.15 -6.99
CA TYR A 79 -3.92 9.98 -5.93
C TYR A 79 -2.39 10.08 -5.97
N GLY A 80 -1.74 9.39 -6.90
CA GLY A 80 -0.28 9.34 -7.05
C GLY A 80 0.39 8.27 -6.19
N ASP A 81 1.68 8.04 -6.45
CA ASP A 81 2.51 7.06 -5.74
C ASP A 81 2.67 7.34 -4.24
N TRP A 82 2.45 8.60 -3.82
CA TRP A 82 2.60 9.06 -2.45
C TRP A 82 1.52 8.52 -1.50
N ILE A 83 0.38 8.05 -2.02
CA ILE A 83 -0.66 7.45 -1.17
C ILE A 83 -0.18 6.16 -0.49
N LEU A 84 0.85 5.50 -1.02
CA LEU A 84 1.41 4.30 -0.41
C LEU A 84 2.53 4.66 0.56
N TYR A 85 2.61 3.94 1.69
CA TYR A 85 3.81 3.98 2.53
C TYR A 85 4.99 3.31 1.82
N LYS A 86 4.75 2.12 1.27
CA LYS A 86 5.75 1.37 0.49
C LYS A 86 5.60 1.68 -1.00
N THR A 87 6.22 2.75 -1.45
CA THR A 87 6.30 3.10 -2.87
C THR A 87 7.18 2.10 -3.63
N PRO A 88 6.77 1.61 -4.82
CA PRO A 88 7.61 0.74 -5.63
C PRO A 88 8.87 1.48 -6.10
N ILE A 89 9.99 0.76 -6.19
CA ILE A 89 11.24 1.30 -6.72
C ILE A 89 11.06 1.50 -8.22
N ASN A 90 11.22 2.75 -8.68
CA ASN A 90 11.22 3.10 -10.09
C ASN A 90 12.66 3.42 -10.56
N VAL A 91 12.85 3.50 -11.88
CA VAL A 91 14.17 3.77 -12.49
C VAL A 91 14.72 5.13 -12.03
N SER A 92 13.85 6.13 -11.86
CA SER A 92 14.24 7.46 -11.38
C SER A 92 14.82 7.42 -9.97
N THR A 93 14.20 6.65 -9.06
CA THR A 93 14.72 6.42 -7.71
C THR A 93 16.10 5.80 -7.77
N ILE A 94 16.31 4.75 -8.59
CA ILE A 94 17.64 4.14 -8.74
C ILE A 94 18.67 5.17 -9.23
N PHE A 95 18.31 5.98 -10.21
CA PHE A 95 19.21 7.01 -10.76
C PHE A 95 19.64 8.04 -9.70
N ILE A 96 18.69 8.56 -8.92
CA ILE A 96 18.96 9.52 -7.84
C ILE A 96 19.87 8.90 -6.77
N TRP A 97 19.68 7.62 -6.45
CA TRP A 97 20.50 6.92 -5.45
C TRP A 97 21.90 6.57 -5.95
N MET A 98 22.11 6.44 -7.26
CA MET A 98 23.44 6.23 -7.86
C MET A 98 24.30 7.50 -7.86
N LEU A 99 23.66 8.67 -7.90
CA LEU A 99 24.33 9.96 -8.02
C LEU A 99 25.31 10.25 -6.86
N PRO A 100 24.97 10.05 -5.57
CA PRO A 100 25.92 10.14 -4.45
C PRO A 100 27.15 9.24 -4.61
N ILE A 101 26.96 7.99 -5.07
CA ILE A 101 28.05 7.04 -5.27
C ILE A 101 29.00 7.55 -6.36
N ILE A 102 28.45 8.06 -7.47
CA ILE A 102 29.22 8.64 -8.56
C ILE A 102 30.05 9.83 -8.06
N PHE A 103 29.46 10.74 -7.27
CA PHE A 103 30.19 11.88 -6.71
C PHE A 103 31.33 11.46 -5.78
N ILE A 104 31.11 10.47 -4.92
CA ILE A 104 32.15 9.92 -4.04
C ILE A 104 33.30 9.33 -4.88
N LEU A 105 32.99 8.55 -5.92
CA LEU A 105 34.00 7.94 -6.79
C LEU A 105 34.81 9.00 -7.56
N ILE A 106 34.14 10.06 -8.05
CA ILE A 106 34.82 11.18 -8.71
C ILE A 106 35.74 11.91 -7.71
N GLY A 107 35.23 12.24 -6.52
CA GLY A 107 36.01 12.89 -5.47
C GLY A 107 37.25 12.09 -5.07
N LEU A 108 37.08 10.80 -4.80
CA LEU A 108 38.20 9.90 -4.48
C LEU A 108 39.22 9.84 -5.61
N ARG A 109 38.76 9.75 -6.87
CA ARG A 109 39.65 9.73 -8.04
C ARG A 109 40.48 11.01 -8.16
N LEU A 110 39.89 12.18 -7.87
CA LEU A 110 40.60 13.46 -7.90
C LEU A 110 41.63 13.55 -6.77
N ILE A 111 41.28 13.12 -5.55
CA ILE A 111 42.19 13.10 -4.40
C ILE A 111 43.38 12.19 -4.66
N VAL A 112 43.14 10.95 -5.10
CA VAL A 112 44.21 9.98 -5.42
C VAL A 112 45.13 10.50 -6.52
N LYS A 113 44.56 11.13 -7.56
CA LYS A 113 45.37 11.76 -8.62
C LYS A 113 46.25 12.87 -8.07
N ARG A 114 45.74 13.70 -7.15
CA ARG A 114 46.51 14.80 -6.57
C ARG A 114 47.65 14.30 -5.68
N ILE A 115 47.39 13.32 -4.82
CA ILE A 115 48.42 12.75 -3.92
C ILE A 115 49.53 12.06 -4.71
N ARG A 116 49.24 11.46 -5.87
CA ARG A 116 50.25 10.80 -6.72
C ARG A 116 51.11 11.79 -7.53
N PHE A 117 50.64 13.02 -7.73
CA PHE A 117 51.30 14.02 -8.59
C PHE A 117 52.23 14.96 -7.81
N GLU A 118 52.22 14.88 -6.47
CA GLU A 118 53.27 15.41 -5.59
C GLU A 118 54.20 14.26 -5.15
#